data_AF-A0A963W1Q8-F1
#
_entry.id   AF-A0A963W1Q8-F1
#
_cell.length_a   1.000
_cell.length_b   1.000
_cell.length_c   1.000
_cell.angle_alpha   90.00
_cell.angle_beta   90.00
_cell.angle_gamma   90.00
#
_symmetry.space_group_name_H-M   'P 1'
#
loop_
_entity.id
_entity.type
_entity.pdbx_description
1 polymer ?
#
loop_
_entity_poly.entity_id
_entity_poly.type
_entity_poly.pdbx_seq_one_letter_code
_entity_poly.pdbx_strand_id
1 'polypeptide(L)'
;MLALDGAGNLLLIRHSYGSDKWTLPGGGMARGEDALDAARREFSEETGARLAHARLIAVHDEPLFGATNRVHVVAGRIEGQPRADGREIAVLGCFERDALPSPLASSLSARLDEWLAAALER
;
A
#
# COMPACT_ATOMS: atom_id res chain seq x y z
N MET A 1 -1.49 -1.66 0.25
CA MET A 1 -2.41 -1.07 -0.75
C MET A 1 -1.58 -0.47 -1.87
N LEU A 2 -1.89 -0.79 -3.13
CA LEU A 2 -1.21 -0.24 -4.30
C LEU A 2 -2.02 0.97 -4.81
N ALA A 3 -1.60 2.17 -4.41
CA ALA A 3 -2.32 3.40 -4.73
C ALA A 3 -1.56 4.23 -5.76
N LEU A 4 -2.26 4.62 -6.83
CA LEU A 4 -1.69 5.44 -7.91
C LEU A 4 -2.28 6.85 -7.91
N ASP A 5 -1.44 7.87 -8.06
CA ASP A 5 -1.90 9.25 -8.22
C ASP A 5 -2.48 9.53 -9.63
N GLY A 6 -2.88 10.78 -9.88
CA GLY A 6 -3.42 11.21 -11.17
C GLY A 6 -2.44 11.05 -12.34
N ALA A 7 -1.13 11.08 -12.08
CA ALA A 7 -0.08 10.88 -13.07
C ALA A 7 0.30 9.39 -13.24
N GLY A 8 -0.22 8.50 -12.40
CA GLY A 8 0.11 7.08 -12.42
C GLY A 8 1.33 6.72 -11.57
N ASN A 9 1.80 7.63 -10.72
CA ASN A 9 2.90 7.37 -9.79
C ASN A 9 2.40 6.55 -8.60
N LEU A 10 3.24 5.63 -8.13
CA LEU A 10 2.97 4.75 -7.01
C LEU A 10 3.27 5.45 -5.68
N LEU A 11 2.28 5.47 -4.78
CA LEU A 11 2.51 5.90 -3.40
C LEU A 11 3.28 4.82 -2.63
N LEU A 12 4.41 5.22 -2.08
CA LEU A 12 5.20 4.44 -1.14
C LEU A 12 5.37 5.21 0.17
N ILE A 13 5.52 4.45 1.25
CA ILE A 13 5.70 4.96 2.59
C ILE A 13 6.99 4.41 3.22
N ARG A 14 7.47 5.10 4.24
CA ARG A 14 8.40 4.55 5.23
C ARG A 14 7.81 4.76 6.62
N HIS A 15 7.80 3.70 7.41
CA HIS A 15 7.36 3.76 8.79
C HIS A 15 8.33 4.55 9.67
N SER A 16 7.81 5.12 10.75
CA SER A 16 8.59 5.86 11.76
C SER A 16 9.48 4.96 12.64
N TYR A 17 9.17 3.68 12.70
CA TYR A 17 9.92 2.63 13.39
C TYR A 17 10.24 1.48 12.44
N GLY A 18 11.30 0.72 12.73
CA GLY A 18 11.71 -0.43 11.93
C GLY A 18 12.76 -0.10 10.88
N SER A 19 12.64 -0.68 9.68
CA SER A 19 13.63 -0.53 8.61
C SER A 19 13.46 0.77 7.83
N ASP A 20 14.55 1.26 7.24
CA ASP A 20 14.59 2.39 6.31
C ASP A 20 14.02 2.08 4.91
N LYS A 21 13.41 0.91 4.73
CA LYS A 21 12.87 0.43 3.45
C LYS A 21 11.51 1.04 3.13
N TRP A 22 11.32 1.38 1.86
CA TRP A 22 10.04 1.82 1.32
C TRP A 22 9.11 0.63 1.07
N THR A 23 7.84 0.79 1.42
CA THR A 23 6.80 -0.23 1.27
C THR A 23 5.47 0.39 0.84
N LEU A 24 4.47 -0.45 0.56
CA LEU A 24 3.09 -0.02 0.38
C LEU A 24 2.47 0.39 1.72
N PRO A 25 1.57 1.40 1.75
CA PRO A 25 0.74 1.65 2.92
C PRO A 25 -0.12 0.42 3.22
N GLY A 26 -0.46 0.17 4.48
CA GLY A 26 -1.07 -1.09 4.87
C GLY A 26 -1.30 -1.21 6.36
N GLY A 27 -2.47 -1.72 6.73
CA GLY A 27 -2.83 -1.95 8.12
C GLY A 27 -3.63 -3.23 8.32
N GLY A 28 -4.14 -3.38 9.53
CA GLY A 28 -4.91 -4.56 9.94
C GLY A 28 -6.33 -4.57 9.38
N MET A 29 -6.90 -5.76 9.28
CA MET A 29 -8.35 -5.90 9.07
C MET A 29 -9.00 -6.25 10.39
N ALA A 30 -10.11 -5.59 10.73
CA ALA A 30 -10.94 -5.99 11.85
C ALA A 30 -11.63 -7.33 11.56
N ARG A 31 -12.09 -8.01 12.61
CA ARG A 31 -12.74 -9.32 12.47
C ARG A 31 -14.03 -9.20 11.65
N GLY A 32 -14.05 -9.82 10.48
CA GLY A 32 -15.20 -9.80 9.57
C GLY A 32 -15.31 -8.54 8.73
N GLU A 33 -14.30 -7.66 8.75
CA GLU A 33 -14.23 -6.48 7.88
C GLU A 33 -13.96 -6.91 6.43
N ASP A 34 -14.62 -6.25 5.47
CA ASP A 34 -14.34 -6.43 4.05
C ASP A 34 -12.97 -5.85 3.70
N ALA A 35 -12.21 -6.53 2.83
CA ALA A 35 -10.85 -6.13 2.48
C ALA A 35 -10.78 -4.75 1.79
N LEU A 36 -11.79 -4.37 1.00
CA LEU A 36 -11.84 -3.06 0.36
C LEU A 36 -12.17 -1.97 1.37
N ASP A 37 -13.05 -2.25 2.31
CA ASP A 37 -13.40 -1.30 3.38
C ASP A 37 -12.24 -1.08 4.33
N ALA A 38 -11.55 -2.15 4.74
CA ALA A 38 -10.32 -2.06 5.51
C ALA A 38 -9.26 -1.23 4.78
N ALA A 39 -9.02 -1.52 3.49
CA ALA A 39 -8.06 -0.75 2.69
C ALA A 39 -8.45 0.74 2.59
N ARG A 40 -9.73 1.08 2.39
CA ARG A 40 -10.15 2.49 2.34
C ARG A 40 -9.96 3.19 3.68
N ARG A 41 -10.30 2.53 4.79
CA ARG A 41 -10.16 3.05 6.15
C ARG A 41 -8.69 3.28 6.49
N GLU A 42 -7.87 2.24 6.40
CA GLU A 42 -6.43 2.29 6.69
C GLU A 42 -5.74 3.36 5.84
N PHE A 43 -6.01 3.41 4.52
CA PHE A 43 -5.44 4.43 3.65
C PHE A 43 -5.79 5.85 4.11
N SER A 44 -7.03 6.08 4.52
CA SER A 44 -7.48 7.38 5.01
C SER A 44 -6.86 7.73 6.37
N GLU A 45 -6.68 6.76 7.26
CA GLU A 45 -6.06 6.97 8.57
C GLU A 45 -4.57 7.29 8.46
N GLU A 46 -3.87 6.56 7.59
CA GLU A 46 -2.43 6.66 7.35
C GLU A 46 -2.02 7.90 6.54
N THR A 47 -2.87 8.31 5.59
CA THR A 47 -2.50 9.32 4.58
C THR A 47 -3.38 10.57 4.57
N GLY A 48 -4.55 10.53 5.20
CA GLY A 48 -5.57 11.57 5.10
C GLY A 48 -6.21 11.74 3.70
N ALA A 49 -5.80 10.93 2.72
CA ALA A 49 -6.36 10.91 1.36
C ALA A 49 -7.33 9.74 1.20
N ARG A 50 -8.10 9.73 0.10
CA ARG A 50 -9.08 8.69 -0.18
C ARG A 50 -8.57 7.70 -1.22
N LEU A 51 -8.79 6.40 -0.99
CA LEU A 51 -8.55 5.34 -1.97
C LEU A 51 -9.81 5.12 -2.84
N ALA A 52 -9.82 5.71 -4.03
CA ALA A 52 -10.89 5.57 -5.02
C ALA A 52 -10.68 4.35 -5.92
N HIS A 53 -11.77 3.86 -6.54
CA HIS A 53 -11.74 2.70 -7.45
C HIS A 53 -11.03 1.47 -6.86
N ALA A 54 -11.17 1.28 -5.54
CA ALA A 54 -10.49 0.22 -4.83
C ALA A 54 -10.95 -1.16 -5.33
N ARG A 55 -9.98 -2.00 -5.70
CA ARG A 55 -10.17 -3.37 -6.23
C ARG A 55 -9.19 -4.32 -5.57
N LEU A 56 -9.66 -5.50 -5.20
CA LEU A 56 -8.79 -6.59 -4.76
C LEU A 56 -8.06 -7.16 -5.98
N ILE A 57 -6.73 -7.16 -5.94
CA ILE A 57 -5.88 -7.63 -7.04
C ILE A 57 -5.09 -8.89 -6.71
N ALA A 58 -4.85 -9.16 -5.43
CA ALA A 58 -4.18 -10.38 -5.00
C ALA A 58 -4.59 -10.77 -3.58
N VAL A 59 -4.54 -12.07 -3.29
CA VAL A 59 -4.62 -12.61 -1.93
C VAL A 59 -3.52 -13.65 -1.80
N HIS A 60 -2.72 -13.53 -0.75
CA HIS A 60 -1.65 -14.49 -0.49
C HIS A 60 -1.42 -14.64 1.01
N ASP A 61 -0.87 -15.77 1.41
CA ASP A 61 -0.56 -16.07 2.80
C ASP A 61 0.94 -15.85 3.05
N GLU A 62 1.28 -15.10 4.11
CA GLU A 62 2.67 -14.80 4.48
C GLU A 62 2.94 -15.08 5.95
N PRO A 63 4.12 -15.60 6.31
CA PRO A 63 4.53 -15.72 7.69
C PRO A 63 4.85 -14.33 8.26
N LEU A 64 4.01 -13.84 9.17
CA LEU A 64 4.15 -12.56 9.84
C LEU A 64 4.00 -12.78 11.35
N PHE A 65 4.99 -12.33 12.14
CA PHE A 65 5.00 -12.44 13.60
C PHE A 65 4.75 -13.85 14.17
N GLY A 66 5.25 -14.89 13.49
CA GLY A 66 5.10 -16.28 13.93
C GLY A 66 3.74 -16.91 13.62
N ALA A 67 2.89 -16.22 12.85
CA ALA A 67 1.62 -16.75 12.35
C ALA A 67 1.53 -16.60 10.82
N THR A 68 0.78 -17.48 10.17
CA THR A 68 0.40 -17.31 8.76
C THR A 68 -0.71 -16.26 8.67
N ASN A 69 -0.43 -15.15 8.01
CA ASN A 69 -1.36 -14.04 7.84
C ASN A 69 -1.81 -13.97 6.39
N ARG A 70 -3.12 -13.79 6.18
CA ARG A 70 -3.70 -13.61 4.85
C ARG A 70 -3.67 -12.16 4.44
N VAL A 71 -2.79 -11.83 3.51
CA VAL A 71 -2.58 -10.49 2.98
C VAL A 71 -3.49 -10.27 1.78
N HIS A 72 -4.29 -9.21 1.84
CA HIS A 72 -5.14 -8.75 0.73
C HIS A 72 -4.49 -7.53 0.08
N VAL A 73 -4.18 -7.63 -1.20
CA VAL A 73 -3.60 -6.53 -1.96
C VAL A 73 -4.71 -5.82 -2.71
N VAL A 74 -5.01 -4.61 -2.25
CA VAL A 74 -6.01 -3.74 -2.86
C VAL A 74 -5.31 -2.66 -3.66
N ALA A 75 -5.68 -2.50 -4.93
CA ALA A 75 -5.24 -1.42 -5.80
C ALA A 75 -6.31 -0.33 -5.91
N GLY A 76 -5.90 0.92 -6.10
CA GLY A 76 -6.82 2.04 -6.28
C GLY A 76 -6.15 3.33 -6.75
N ARG A 77 -6.94 4.38 -6.88
CA ARG A 77 -6.51 5.73 -7.25
C ARG A 77 -6.55 6.65 -6.05
N ILE A 78 -5.56 7.50 -5.92
CA ILE A 78 -5.48 8.48 -4.83
C ILE A 78 -6.37 9.66 -5.19
N GLU A 79 -7.25 10.03 -4.26
CA GLU A 79 -7.97 11.29 -4.32
C GLU A 79 -7.64 12.17 -3.12
N GLY A 80 -7.34 13.43 -3.41
CA GLY A 80 -6.78 14.38 -2.44
C GLY A 80 -5.26 14.35 -2.43
N GLN A 81 -4.68 14.98 -1.40
CA GLN A 81 -3.23 15.07 -1.24
C GLN A 81 -2.80 14.21 -0.04
N PRO A 82 -2.09 13.08 -0.25
CA PRO A 82 -1.66 12.23 0.85
C PRO A 82 -0.61 12.95 1.69
N ARG A 83 -0.69 12.78 3.01
CA ARG A 83 0.25 13.31 4.00
C ARG A 83 0.50 12.23 5.04
N ALA A 84 1.76 12.05 5.41
CA ALA A 84 2.12 11.11 6.47
C ALA A 84 1.41 11.52 7.77
N ASP A 85 0.84 10.55 8.49
CA ASP A 85 0.20 10.78 9.78
C ASP A 85 1.18 11.22 10.89
N GLY A 86 2.48 11.01 10.68
CA GLY A 86 3.55 11.37 11.60
C GLY A 86 3.64 10.47 12.83
N ARG A 87 2.81 9.43 12.94
CA ARG A 87 2.84 8.46 14.04
C ARG A 87 3.38 7.14 13.55
N GLU A 88 2.69 6.49 12.61
CA GLU A 88 3.15 5.24 12.01
C GLU A 88 3.98 5.49 10.75
N ILE A 89 3.63 6.51 9.97
CA ILE A 89 4.35 6.87 8.74
C ILE A 89 5.20 8.10 8.99
N ALA A 90 6.51 7.97 8.82
CA ALA A 90 7.44 9.09 8.93
C ALA A 90 7.50 9.91 7.64
N VAL A 91 7.47 9.24 6.49
CA VAL A 91 7.52 9.89 5.17
C VAL A 91 6.75 9.08 4.14
N LEU A 92 6.15 9.79 3.19
CA LEU A 92 5.53 9.20 2.01
C LEU A 92 5.96 9.94 0.75
N GLY A 93 5.82 9.29 -0.40
CA GLY A 93 6.10 9.88 -1.70
C GLY A 93 5.43 9.11 -2.82
N CYS A 94 5.07 9.82 -3.89
CA CYS A 94 4.59 9.23 -5.13
C CYS A 94 5.78 9.14 -6.10
N PHE A 95 6.03 7.94 -6.63
CA PHE A 95 7.19 7.67 -7.48
C PHE A 95 6.78 7.03 -8.80
N GLU A 96 7.44 7.43 -9.88
CA GLU A 96 7.30 6.78 -11.17
C GLU A 96 7.79 5.32 -11.07
N ARG A 97 7.18 4.43 -11.86
CA ARG A 97 7.53 2.99 -11.87
C ARG A 97 9.01 2.73 -12.14
N ASP A 98 9.62 3.55 -13.01
CA ASP A 98 11.01 3.38 -13.42
C ASP A 98 11.99 4.20 -12.58
N ALA A 99 11.49 4.94 -11.57
CA ALA A 99 12.26 5.80 -10.68
C ALA A 99 11.88 5.58 -9.20
N LEU A 100 11.66 4.32 -8.83
CA LEU A 100 11.31 3.94 -7.46
C LEU A 100 12.47 4.22 -6.48
N PRO A 101 12.16 4.58 -5.23
CA PRO A 101 13.17 4.84 -4.22
C PRO A 101 13.83 3.53 -3.76
N SER A 102 15.00 3.64 -3.14
CA SER A 102 15.76 2.52 -2.62
C SER A 102 16.12 2.74 -1.14
N PRO A 103 16.16 1.68 -0.30
CA PRO A 103 15.78 0.30 -0.61
C PRO A 103 14.25 0.07 -0.54
N LEU A 104 13.73 -0.89 -1.32
CA LEU A 104 12.35 -1.39 -1.17
C LEU A 104 12.30 -2.54 -0.15
N ALA A 105 11.16 -2.71 0.50
CA ALA A 105 10.86 -3.91 1.27
C ALA A 105 10.93 -5.15 0.36
N SER A 106 11.55 -6.24 0.84
CA SER A 106 11.78 -7.44 0.02
C SER A 106 10.47 -8.08 -0.45
N SER A 107 9.42 -8.07 0.38
CA SER A 107 8.08 -8.54 0.02
C SER A 107 7.45 -7.74 -1.12
N LEU A 108 7.65 -6.41 -1.11
CA LEU A 108 7.23 -5.54 -2.21
C LEU A 108 8.05 -5.79 -3.46
N SER A 109 9.37 -5.74 -3.37
CA SER A 109 10.27 -5.90 -4.52
C SER A 109 10.05 -7.22 -5.26
N ALA A 110 9.67 -8.28 -4.56
CA ALA A 110 9.46 -9.59 -5.16
C ALA A 110 8.20 -9.70 -6.02
N ARG A 111 7.18 -8.87 -5.78
CA ARG A 111 5.85 -8.97 -6.45
C ARG A 111 5.36 -7.67 -7.08
N LEU A 112 6.15 -6.61 -7.03
CA LEU A 112 5.72 -5.29 -7.47
C LEU A 112 5.27 -5.28 -8.93
N ASP A 113 6.03 -5.90 -9.83
CA ASP A 113 5.67 -5.93 -11.26
C ASP A 113 4.36 -6.67 -11.52
N GLU A 114 4.15 -7.80 -10.83
CA GLU A 114 2.91 -8.57 -10.90
C GLU A 114 1.72 -7.73 -10.43
N TRP A 115 1.84 -7.09 -9.27
CA TRP A 115 0.76 -6.28 -8.70
C TRP A 115 0.49 -5.01 -9.52
N LEU A 116 1.52 -4.38 -10.07
CA LEU A 116 1.35 -3.24 -10.98
C LEU A 116 0.64 -3.66 -12.27
N ALA A 117 1.01 -4.79 -12.87
CA ALA A 117 0.31 -5.31 -14.05
C ALA A 117 -1.17 -5.55 -13.73
N ALA A 118 -1.46 -6.26 -12.64
CA ALA A 118 -2.82 -6.54 -12.19
C ALA A 118 -3.60 -5.24 -11.90
N ALA A 119 -2.98 -4.21 -11.32
CA ALA A 119 -3.61 -2.92 -11.04
C ALA A 119 -3.99 -2.12 -12.30
N LEU A 120 -3.28 -2.34 -13.41
CA LEU A 120 -3.49 -1.64 -14.68
C LEU A 120 -4.44 -2.37 -15.64
N GLU A 121 -4.63 -3.67 -15.45
CA GLU A 121 -5.67 -4.44 -16.15
C GLU A 121 -7.06 -3.91 -15.78
N ARG A 122 -7.85 -3.56 -16.81
CA ARG A 122 -9.18 -2.93 -16.69
C ARG A 122 -10.28 -3.94 -16.39
#